data_AF-A0AAD5A6S9-F1
#
_entry.id   AF-A0AAD5A6S9-F1
#
_cell.length_a   1.000
_cell.length_b   1.000
_cell.length_c   1.000
_cell.angle_alpha   90.00
_cell.angle_beta   90.00
_cell.angle_gamma   90.00
#
_symmetry.space_group_name_H-M   'P 1'
#
loop_
_entity.id
_entity.type
_entity.pdbx_description
1 polymer ?
#
loop_
_entity_poly.entity_id
_entity_poly.type
_entity_poly.pdbx_seq_one_letter_code
_entity_poly.pdbx_strand_id
1 'polypeptide(L)'
;MGCAISGLGLAPKKPVEEDEAPHLTGEHIDLIKESWKVIQEDIAKVGIIVFVRLFETHPECKDVFFLFRDVEDLERLRTSKELRAHGLRVMSFIEKSVARLDQLERLDSLAVELGRSHYRYFAPPKYYGYVGTEFISAVQPILKDKWTPELEKAWKTLFQYVTRLMRQGYTEAEEETKRSNTVSSSRERPDKRNTAL
;
A
#
# COMPACT_ATOMS: atom_id res chain seq x y z
N MET A 1 48.24 -1.02 43.23
CA MET A 1 48.37 -1.72 41.93
C MET A 1 47.48 -2.94 41.97
N GLY A 2 46.45 -2.99 41.14
CA GLY A 2 45.50 -4.11 41.11
C GLY A 2 44.19 -3.73 40.42
N CYS A 3 44.22 -3.65 39.08
CA CYS A 3 43.02 -3.51 38.26
C CYS A 3 42.22 -4.82 38.31
N ALA A 4 40.99 -4.77 38.81
CA ALA A 4 39.99 -5.79 38.54
C ALA A 4 39.19 -5.35 37.31
N ILE A 5 39.47 -5.98 36.16
CA ILE A 5 38.70 -5.83 34.93
C ILE A 5 37.38 -6.58 35.09
N SER A 6 36.28 -5.84 35.13
CA SER A 6 34.93 -6.38 35.11
C SER A 6 34.66 -7.09 33.79
N GLY A 7 34.37 -8.40 33.86
CA GLY A 7 33.80 -9.15 32.75
C GLY A 7 32.36 -8.72 32.51
N LEU A 8 32.15 -7.88 31.49
CA LEU A 8 30.82 -7.66 30.92
C LEU A 8 30.49 -8.88 30.06
N GLY A 9 29.65 -9.76 30.61
CA GLY A 9 28.99 -10.81 29.86
C GLY A 9 28.17 -10.19 28.73
N LEU A 10 28.60 -10.43 27.49
CA LEU A 10 27.78 -10.21 26.32
C LEU A 10 26.64 -11.25 26.37
N ALA A 11 25.46 -10.81 26.79
CA ALA A 11 24.24 -11.56 26.54
C ALA A 11 24.10 -11.76 25.02
N PRO A 12 23.73 -12.96 24.54
CA PRO A 12 23.51 -13.17 23.12
C PRO A 12 22.33 -12.29 22.70
N LYS A 13 22.57 -11.41 21.71
CA LYS A 13 21.48 -10.73 21.00
C LYS A 13 20.54 -11.83 20.49
N LYS A 14 19.28 -11.78 20.90
CA LYS A 14 18.21 -12.56 20.26
C LYS A 14 18.32 -12.36 18.74
N PRO A 15 18.14 -13.40 17.92
CA PRO A 15 18.07 -13.24 16.48
C PRO A 15 17.02 -12.18 16.18
N VAL A 16 17.38 -11.23 15.33
CA VAL A 16 16.40 -10.34 14.70
C VAL A 16 15.40 -11.28 14.02
N GLU A 17 14.16 -11.28 14.50
CA GLU A 17 13.08 -11.98 13.81
C GLU A 17 13.09 -11.46 12.36
N GLU A 18 13.46 -12.33 11.43
CA GLU A 18 13.24 -12.09 10.02
C GLU A 18 11.76 -11.75 9.87
N ASP A 19 11.46 -10.61 9.25
CA ASP A 19 10.11 -10.13 8.94
C ASP A 19 9.39 -11.23 8.15
N GLU A 20 8.70 -12.13 8.86
CA GLU A 20 7.95 -13.23 8.25
C GLU A 20 6.93 -12.59 7.30
N ALA A 21 7.09 -12.88 6.01
CA ALA A 21 6.21 -12.34 4.99
C ALA A 21 4.74 -12.60 5.40
N PRO A 22 3.85 -11.59 5.30
CA PRO A 22 2.47 -11.71 5.74
C PRO A 22 1.81 -12.95 5.11
N HIS A 23 1.39 -13.90 5.94
CA HIS A 23 0.83 -15.16 5.50
C HIS A 23 -0.69 -15.19 5.69
N LEU A 24 -1.43 -15.30 4.59
CA LEU A 24 -2.89 -15.46 4.61
C LEU A 24 -3.25 -16.92 4.87
N THR A 25 -3.77 -17.22 6.07
CA THR A 25 -4.27 -18.56 6.42
C THR A 25 -5.67 -18.79 5.84
N GLY A 26 -6.11 -20.05 5.78
CA GLY A 26 -7.49 -20.38 5.39
C GLY A 26 -8.54 -19.67 6.27
N GLU A 27 -8.30 -19.59 7.57
CA GLU A 27 -9.15 -18.86 8.51
C GLU A 27 -9.22 -17.36 8.20
N HIS A 28 -8.07 -16.72 7.89
CA HIS A 28 -8.07 -15.31 7.46
C HIS A 28 -8.92 -15.13 6.20
N ILE A 29 -8.79 -16.03 5.23
CA ILE A 29 -9.54 -15.97 3.96
C ILE A 29 -11.05 -16.05 4.22
N ASP A 30 -11.50 -16.98 5.07
CA ASP A 30 -12.91 -17.16 5.38
C ASP A 30 -13.49 -15.94 6.11
N LEU A 31 -12.77 -15.41 7.11
CA LEU A 31 -13.15 -14.19 7.84
C LEU A 31 -13.28 -12.98 6.91
N ILE A 32 -12.32 -12.79 6.00
CA ILE A 32 -12.33 -11.69 5.03
C ILE A 32 -13.53 -11.83 4.08
N LYS A 33 -13.74 -13.02 3.51
CA LYS A 33 -14.86 -13.26 2.58
C LYS A 33 -16.22 -13.05 3.24
N GLU A 34 -16.41 -13.53 4.47
CA GLU A 34 -17.67 -13.38 5.18
C GLU A 34 -17.94 -11.92 5.55
N SER A 35 -16.95 -11.23 6.11
CA SER A 35 -17.09 -9.80 6.45
C SER A 35 -17.29 -8.92 5.21
N TRP A 36 -16.65 -9.26 4.09
CA TRP A 36 -16.81 -8.53 2.82
C TRP A 36 -18.25 -8.52 2.33
N LYS A 37 -19.03 -9.58 2.58
CA LYS A 37 -20.45 -9.64 2.19
C LYS A 37 -21.27 -8.50 2.78
N VAL A 38 -20.92 -8.05 3.98
CA VAL A 38 -21.56 -6.92 4.67
C VAL A 38 -20.96 -5.60 4.19
N ILE A 39 -19.63 -5.51 4.10
CA ILE A 39 -18.93 -4.27 3.70
C ILE A 39 -19.36 -3.81 2.29
N GLN A 40 -19.56 -4.74 1.36
CA GLN A 40 -19.87 -4.42 -0.04
C GLN A 40 -21.26 -3.76 -0.23
N GLU A 41 -22.18 -3.88 0.73
CA GLU A 41 -23.50 -3.24 0.64
C GLU A 41 -23.39 -1.70 0.67
N ASP A 42 -22.36 -1.17 1.34
CA ASP A 42 -22.08 0.27 1.49
C ASP A 42 -20.80 0.71 0.77
N ILE A 43 -20.34 -0.05 -0.23
CA ILE A 43 -19.01 0.07 -0.83
C ILE A 43 -18.62 1.51 -1.25
N ALA A 44 -19.56 2.26 -1.84
CA ALA A 44 -19.32 3.64 -2.27
C ALA A 44 -19.11 4.59 -1.08
N LYS A 45 -19.86 4.38 0.00
CA LYS A 45 -19.77 5.18 1.22
C LYS A 45 -18.48 4.87 1.97
N VAL A 46 -18.12 3.60 2.07
CA VAL A 46 -16.84 3.16 2.67
C VAL A 46 -15.67 3.81 1.95
N GLY A 47 -15.64 3.76 0.62
CA GLY A 47 -14.55 4.37 -0.16
C GLY A 47 -14.36 5.86 0.11
N ILE A 48 -15.45 6.63 0.25
CA ILE A 48 -15.38 8.05 0.61
C ILE A 48 -14.82 8.23 2.03
N ILE A 49 -15.33 7.45 2.99
CA ILE A 49 -14.90 7.52 4.39
C ILE A 49 -13.39 7.24 4.51
N VAL A 50 -12.89 6.22 3.82
CA VAL A 50 -11.46 5.87 3.82
C VAL A 50 -10.59 7.06 3.42
N PHE A 51 -10.93 7.74 2.33
CA PHE A 51 -10.09 8.83 1.84
C PHE A 51 -10.24 10.13 2.63
N VAL A 52 -11.44 10.44 3.10
CA VAL A 52 -11.63 11.60 3.98
C VAL A 52 -10.81 11.42 5.24
N ARG A 53 -10.90 10.25 5.88
CA ARG A 53 -10.07 9.92 7.04
C ARG A 53 -8.59 9.95 6.73
N LEU A 54 -8.17 9.39 5.59
CA LEU A 54 -6.76 9.42 5.16
C LEU A 54 -6.21 10.85 5.08
N PHE A 55 -6.97 11.80 4.54
CA PHE A 55 -6.53 13.19 4.44
C PHE A 55 -6.65 13.96 5.75
N GLU A 56 -7.55 13.55 6.65
CA GLU A 56 -7.63 14.06 8.03
C GLU A 56 -6.42 13.62 8.86
N THR A 57 -6.03 12.34 8.77
CA THR A 57 -4.98 11.74 9.62
C THR A 57 -3.58 11.87 9.01
N HIS A 58 -3.47 11.89 7.69
CA HIS A 58 -2.22 11.94 6.91
C HIS A 58 -2.33 12.98 5.78
N PRO A 59 -2.39 14.29 6.11
CA PRO A 59 -2.61 15.35 5.12
C PRO A 59 -1.56 15.40 4.00
N GLU A 60 -0.33 14.92 4.25
CA GLU A 60 0.74 14.78 3.26
C GLU A 60 0.39 13.80 2.13
N CYS A 61 -0.61 12.94 2.32
CA CYS A 61 -1.11 12.08 1.26
C CYS A 61 -1.80 12.89 0.15
N LYS A 62 -2.29 14.11 0.43
CA LYS A 62 -2.90 14.97 -0.60
C LYS A 62 -1.91 15.42 -1.68
N ASP A 63 -0.60 15.39 -1.41
CA ASP A 63 0.43 15.81 -2.37
C ASP A 63 0.43 14.98 -3.64
N VAL A 64 0.05 13.70 -3.55
CA VAL A 64 -0.07 12.79 -4.71
C VAL A 64 -1.42 12.90 -5.41
N PHE A 65 -2.40 13.56 -4.78
CA PHE A 65 -3.71 13.83 -5.33
C PHE A 65 -3.81 15.28 -5.80
N PHE A 66 -3.32 15.56 -7.01
CA PHE A 66 -3.30 16.92 -7.57
C PHE A 66 -4.65 17.66 -7.46
N LEU A 67 -5.77 16.94 -7.63
CA LEU A 67 -7.13 17.50 -7.53
C LEU A 67 -7.55 17.91 -6.12
N PHE A 68 -6.91 17.38 -5.07
CA PHE A 68 -7.31 17.59 -3.67
C PHE A 68 -6.22 18.28 -2.85
N ARG A 69 -5.03 18.50 -3.41
CA ARG A 69 -3.86 19.07 -2.73
C ARG A 69 -4.22 20.30 -1.89
N ASP A 70 -4.86 21.27 -2.54
CA ASP A 70 -5.16 22.58 -1.95
C ASP A 70 -6.56 22.64 -1.30
N VAL A 71 -7.24 21.50 -1.14
CA VAL A 71 -8.54 21.46 -0.46
C VAL A 71 -8.31 21.38 1.05
N GLU A 72 -8.64 22.47 1.75
CA GLU A 72 -8.58 22.57 3.22
C GLU A 72 -9.85 22.02 3.89
N ASP A 73 -11.01 22.31 3.30
CA ASP A 73 -12.30 21.83 3.80
C ASP A 73 -12.59 20.40 3.31
N LEU A 74 -12.25 19.42 4.14
CA LEU A 74 -12.42 18.00 3.84
C LEU A 74 -13.89 17.57 3.78
N GLU A 75 -14.82 18.32 4.37
CA GLU A 75 -16.25 18.02 4.27
C GLU A 75 -16.74 18.20 2.82
N ARG A 76 -16.18 19.16 2.08
CA ARG A 76 -16.47 19.31 0.64
C ARG A 76 -16.03 18.09 -0.16
N LEU A 77 -14.95 17.43 0.25
CA LEU A 77 -14.46 16.23 -0.43
C LEU A 77 -15.45 15.07 -0.39
N ARG A 78 -16.31 14.98 0.65
CA ARG A 78 -17.37 13.96 0.73
C ARG A 78 -18.32 13.99 -0.46
N THR A 79 -18.48 15.16 -1.08
CA THR A 79 -19.36 15.39 -2.24
C THR A 79 -18.60 15.46 -3.57
N SER A 80 -17.27 15.37 -3.57
CA SER A 80 -16.45 15.40 -4.78
C SER A 80 -16.71 14.15 -5.64
N LYS A 81 -17.04 14.38 -6.91
CA LYS A 81 -17.22 13.31 -7.90
C LYS A 81 -15.91 12.56 -8.14
N GLU A 82 -14.80 13.29 -8.14
CA GLU A 82 -13.45 12.80 -8.36
C GLU A 82 -13.02 11.89 -7.21
N LEU A 83 -13.26 12.32 -5.96
CA LEU A 83 -12.93 11.51 -4.79
C LEU A 83 -13.79 10.25 -4.74
N ARG A 84 -15.10 10.40 -5.01
CA ARG A 84 -16.01 9.25 -5.10
C ARG A 84 -15.57 8.24 -6.15
N ALA A 85 -15.19 8.73 -7.34
CA ALA A 85 -14.68 7.87 -8.41
C ALA A 85 -13.38 7.15 -8.00
N HIS A 86 -12.48 7.84 -7.29
CA HIS A 86 -11.26 7.21 -6.79
C HIS A 86 -11.53 6.18 -5.69
N GLY A 87 -12.37 6.51 -4.72
CA GLY A 87 -12.84 5.60 -3.67
C GLY A 87 -13.42 4.32 -4.28
N LEU A 88 -14.27 4.43 -5.30
CA LEU A 88 -14.81 3.27 -6.01
C LEU A 88 -13.73 2.42 -6.71
N ARG A 89 -12.69 3.04 -7.29
CA ARG A 89 -11.57 2.28 -7.89
C ARG A 89 -10.82 1.46 -6.83
N VAL A 90 -10.56 2.04 -5.66
CA VAL A 90 -9.90 1.34 -4.55
C VAL A 90 -10.78 0.21 -4.04
N MET A 91 -12.06 0.46 -3.81
CA MET A 91 -12.97 -0.57 -3.32
C MET A 91 -13.18 -1.69 -4.33
N SER A 92 -13.23 -1.39 -5.64
CA SER A 92 -13.25 -2.41 -6.69
C SER A 92 -11.95 -3.23 -6.73
N PHE A 93 -10.80 -2.63 -6.42
CA PHE A 93 -9.57 -3.39 -6.28
C PHE A 93 -9.64 -4.35 -5.09
N ILE A 94 -10.12 -3.88 -3.93
CA ILE A 94 -10.29 -4.71 -2.73
C ILE A 94 -11.27 -5.87 -3.03
N GLU A 95 -12.38 -5.60 -3.70
CA GLU A 95 -13.33 -6.63 -4.16
C GLU A 95 -12.63 -7.72 -5.00
N LYS A 96 -11.81 -7.30 -5.98
CA LYS A 96 -11.03 -8.21 -6.82
C LYS A 96 -10.00 -8.99 -6.00
N SER A 97 -9.41 -8.38 -4.97
CA SER A 97 -8.49 -9.08 -4.05
C SER A 97 -9.22 -10.15 -3.27
N VAL A 98 -10.36 -9.83 -2.66
CA VAL A 98 -11.20 -10.79 -1.92
C VAL A 98 -11.63 -11.96 -2.81
N ALA A 99 -12.06 -11.67 -4.04
CA ALA A 99 -12.47 -12.69 -5.02
C ALA A 99 -11.33 -13.62 -5.48
N ARG A 100 -10.06 -13.25 -5.23
CA ARG A 100 -8.86 -13.99 -5.65
C ARG A 100 -8.10 -14.62 -4.48
N LEU A 101 -8.65 -14.61 -3.27
CA LEU A 101 -7.99 -15.18 -2.09
C LEU A 101 -7.72 -16.69 -2.23
N ASP A 102 -8.49 -17.42 -3.05
CA ASP A 102 -8.23 -18.84 -3.37
C ASP A 102 -7.25 -19.04 -4.55
N GLN A 103 -6.77 -17.96 -5.16
CA GLN A 103 -5.94 -17.94 -6.37
C GLN A 103 -4.85 -16.87 -6.21
N LEU A 104 -4.01 -17.04 -5.20
CA LEU A 104 -3.06 -16.03 -4.75
C LEU A 104 -2.10 -15.59 -5.86
N GLU A 105 -1.69 -16.46 -6.77
CA GLU A 105 -0.81 -16.12 -7.91
C GLU A 105 -1.45 -15.06 -8.83
N ARG A 106 -2.79 -15.09 -8.95
CA ARG A 106 -3.52 -14.08 -9.71
C ARG A 106 -3.68 -12.77 -8.92
N LEU A 107 -3.77 -12.84 -7.60
CA LEU A 107 -3.73 -11.65 -6.74
C LEU A 107 -2.35 -11.00 -6.79
N ASP A 108 -1.28 -11.78 -6.81
CA ASP A 108 0.10 -11.31 -6.90
C ASP A 108 0.33 -10.48 -8.16
N SER A 109 -0.01 -11.07 -9.31
CA SER A 109 0.07 -10.40 -10.61
C SER A 109 -0.72 -9.09 -10.63
N LEU A 110 -1.92 -9.09 -10.04
CA LEU A 110 -2.79 -7.92 -9.96
C LEU A 110 -2.21 -6.82 -9.06
N ALA A 111 -1.65 -7.17 -7.91
CA ALA A 111 -1.07 -6.23 -6.96
C ALA A 111 0.26 -5.64 -7.46
N VAL A 112 1.08 -6.44 -8.14
CA VAL A 112 2.31 -5.97 -8.81
C VAL A 112 1.97 -4.95 -9.90
N GLU A 113 1.00 -5.23 -10.78
CA GLU A 113 0.58 -4.28 -11.81
C GLU A 113 -0.02 -2.99 -11.22
N LEU A 114 -0.73 -3.10 -10.10
CA LEU A 114 -1.19 -1.91 -9.36
C LEU A 114 0.00 -1.07 -8.86
N GLY A 115 1.04 -1.72 -8.34
CA GLY A 115 2.29 -1.08 -7.95
C GLY A 115 2.98 -0.33 -9.09
N ARG A 116 3.12 -0.99 -10.25
CA ARG A 116 3.65 -0.39 -11.49
C ARG A 116 2.82 0.83 -11.93
N SER A 117 1.50 0.76 -11.78
CA SER A 117 0.61 1.89 -12.06
C SER A 117 0.82 3.05 -11.09
N HIS A 118 1.01 2.79 -9.80
CA HIS A 118 1.29 3.85 -8.82
C HIS A 118 2.63 4.55 -9.05
N TYR A 119 3.63 3.86 -9.60
CA TYR A 119 4.85 4.51 -10.08
C TYR A 119 4.54 5.57 -11.15
N ARG A 120 3.71 5.24 -12.15
CA ARG A 120 3.26 6.19 -13.18
C ARG A 120 2.46 7.36 -12.62
N TYR A 121 1.79 7.17 -11.48
CA TYR A 121 1.02 8.21 -10.79
C TYR A 121 1.85 9.05 -9.82
N PHE A 122 3.15 8.78 -9.69
CA PHE A 122 4.02 9.43 -8.70
C PHE A 122 3.52 9.26 -7.26
N ALA A 123 2.89 8.12 -6.96
CA ALA A 123 2.35 7.80 -5.64
C ALA A 123 3.30 6.81 -4.93
N PRO A 124 4.19 7.27 -4.03
CA PRO A 124 5.24 6.43 -3.48
C PRO A 124 4.73 5.41 -2.45
N PRO A 125 5.40 4.24 -2.32
CA PRO A 125 4.98 3.17 -1.41
C PRO A 125 4.89 3.50 0.08
N LYS A 126 5.39 4.66 0.53
CA LYS A 126 5.30 5.10 1.93
C LYS A 126 3.85 5.34 2.39
N TYR A 127 2.93 5.62 1.46
CA TYR A 127 1.54 5.96 1.79
C TYR A 127 0.60 4.75 1.82
N TYR A 128 0.99 3.61 1.24
CA TYR A 128 0.05 2.50 1.00
C TYR A 128 -0.49 1.89 2.29
N GLY A 129 0.33 1.83 3.34
CA GLY A 129 -0.06 1.28 4.65
C GLY A 129 -1.21 2.05 5.29
N TYR A 130 -1.27 3.37 5.10
CA TYR A 130 -2.32 4.21 5.66
C TYR A 130 -3.69 3.85 5.11
N VAL A 131 -3.79 3.48 3.83
CA VAL A 131 -5.05 3.05 3.22
C VAL A 131 -5.62 1.82 3.93
N GLY A 132 -4.78 0.86 4.31
CA GLY A 132 -5.21 -0.32 5.07
C GLY A 132 -5.72 0.03 6.46
N THR A 133 -5.01 0.90 7.18
CA THR A 133 -5.42 1.41 8.50
C THR A 133 -6.76 2.13 8.43
N GLU A 134 -6.95 3.00 7.43
CA GLU A 134 -8.19 3.76 7.29
C GLU A 134 -9.35 2.92 6.77
N PHE A 135 -9.09 1.91 5.93
CA PHE A 135 -10.09 0.90 5.57
C PHE A 135 -10.62 0.18 6.80
N ILE A 136 -9.72 -0.37 7.63
CA ILE A 136 -10.08 -1.09 8.86
C ILE A 136 -10.92 -0.20 9.78
N SER A 137 -10.48 1.04 9.98
CA SER A 137 -11.20 2.02 10.80
C SER A 137 -12.58 2.39 10.23
N ALA A 138 -12.72 2.42 8.89
CA ALA A 138 -13.98 2.70 8.23
C ALA A 138 -14.98 1.55 8.31
N VAL A 139 -14.52 0.29 8.29
CA VAL A 139 -15.41 -0.89 8.27
C VAL A 139 -15.75 -1.44 9.65
N GLN A 140 -14.93 -1.18 10.66
CA GLN A 140 -15.19 -1.64 12.03
C GLN A 140 -16.60 -1.23 12.54
N PRO A 141 -17.06 0.04 12.41
CA PRO A 141 -18.41 0.44 12.82
C PRO A 141 -19.54 -0.20 11.99
N ILE A 142 -19.26 -0.66 10.78
CA ILE A 142 -20.23 -1.30 9.88
C ILE A 142 -20.49 -2.74 10.35
N LEU A 143 -19.42 -3.43 10.75
CA LEU A 143 -19.48 -4.82 11.16
C LEU A 143 -20.02 -5.01 12.58
N LYS A 144 -19.92 -4.00 13.45
CA LYS A 144 -20.48 -3.99 14.82
C LYS A 144 -20.12 -5.27 15.57
N ASP A 145 -21.10 -6.06 15.97
CA ASP A 145 -20.93 -7.31 16.75
C ASP A 145 -20.20 -8.42 15.97
N LYS A 146 -20.07 -8.30 14.64
CA LYS A 146 -19.27 -9.21 13.81
C LYS A 146 -17.78 -8.86 13.81
N TRP A 147 -17.39 -7.71 14.37
CA TRP A 147 -15.98 -7.32 14.46
C TRP A 147 -15.27 -8.08 15.58
N THR A 148 -14.14 -8.70 15.27
CA THR A 148 -13.28 -9.39 16.24
C THR A 148 -11.81 -9.03 16.03
N PRO A 149 -10.94 -9.21 17.06
CA PRO A 149 -9.50 -9.04 16.90
C PRO A 149 -8.89 -9.91 15.79
N GLU A 150 -9.43 -11.12 15.58
CA GLU A 150 -9.00 -12.05 14.54
C GLU A 150 -9.37 -11.53 13.15
N LEU A 151 -10.57 -10.95 13.00
CA LEU A 151 -10.99 -10.32 11.76
C LEU A 151 -10.14 -9.08 11.43
N GLU A 152 -9.83 -8.27 12.44
CA GLU A 152 -8.91 -7.14 12.28
C GLU A 152 -7.54 -7.61 11.82
N LYS A 153 -6.99 -8.66 12.45
CA LYS A 153 -5.73 -9.27 12.06
C LYS A 153 -5.77 -9.79 10.62
N ALA A 154 -6.84 -10.48 10.22
CA ALA A 154 -7.01 -10.99 8.86
C ALA A 154 -6.96 -9.85 7.82
N TRP A 155 -7.71 -8.76 8.03
CA TRP A 155 -7.67 -7.59 7.15
C TRP A 155 -6.29 -6.93 7.14
N LYS A 156 -5.63 -6.76 8.29
CA LYS A 156 -4.25 -6.23 8.38
C LYS A 156 -3.30 -7.07 7.53
N THR A 157 -3.35 -8.39 7.67
CA THR A 157 -2.51 -9.32 6.91
C THR A 157 -2.76 -9.21 5.41
N LEU A 158 -4.02 -9.09 4.95
CA LEU A 158 -4.31 -8.88 3.54
C LEU A 158 -3.72 -7.57 3.01
N PHE A 159 -3.88 -6.46 3.73
CA PHE A 159 -3.29 -5.19 3.29
C PHE A 159 -1.76 -5.23 3.31
N GLN A 160 -1.14 -5.82 4.31
CA GLN A 160 0.31 -6.03 4.34
C GLN A 160 0.77 -6.86 3.14
N TYR A 161 0.06 -7.95 2.83
CA TYR A 161 0.35 -8.81 1.69
C TYR A 161 0.30 -8.04 0.36
N VAL A 162 -0.81 -7.36 0.09
CA VAL A 162 -1.02 -6.59 -1.15
C VAL A 162 -0.01 -5.44 -1.25
N THR A 163 0.19 -4.66 -0.18
CA THR A 163 1.07 -3.49 -0.23
C THR A 163 2.55 -3.85 -0.40
N ARG A 164 2.97 -5.02 0.10
CA ARG A 164 4.29 -5.61 -0.20
C ARG A 164 4.47 -5.85 -1.70
N LEU A 165 3.48 -6.46 -2.35
CA LEU A 165 3.51 -6.74 -3.79
C LEU A 165 3.42 -5.45 -4.63
N MET A 166 2.63 -4.47 -4.19
CA MET A 166 2.59 -3.16 -4.82
C MET A 166 3.95 -2.45 -4.72
N ARG A 167 4.65 -2.56 -3.58
CA ARG A 167 6.00 -2.01 -3.42
C ARG A 167 6.98 -2.66 -4.39
N GLN A 168 6.92 -3.99 -4.54
CA GLN A 168 7.70 -4.71 -5.53
C GLN A 168 7.45 -4.17 -6.95
N GLY A 169 6.19 -4.12 -7.40
CA GLY A 169 5.86 -3.63 -8.74
C GLY A 169 6.25 -2.17 -8.97
N TYR A 170 6.15 -1.33 -7.94
CA TYR A 170 6.62 0.05 -8.00
C TYR A 170 8.13 0.11 -8.27
N THR A 171 8.93 -0.63 -7.49
CA THR A 171 10.39 -0.66 -7.62
C THR A 171 10.82 -1.24 -8.98
N GLU A 172 10.16 -2.29 -9.46
CA GLU A 172 10.44 -2.84 -10.80
C GLU A 172 10.24 -1.79 -11.90
N ALA A 173 9.11 -1.07 -11.89
CA ALA A 173 8.83 -0.03 -12.87
C ALA A 173 9.80 1.17 -12.78
N GLU A 174 10.21 1.52 -11.56
CA GLU A 174 11.21 2.55 -11.32
C GLU A 174 12.56 2.18 -11.93
N GLU A 175 13.04 0.97 -11.66
CA GLU A 175 14.33 0.50 -12.17
C GLU A 175 14.32 0.30 -13.69
N GLU A 176 13.21 -0.16 -14.28
CA GLU A 176 13.04 -0.21 -15.73
C GLU A 176 13.16 1.17 -16.38
N THR A 177 12.55 2.19 -15.77
CA THR A 177 12.60 3.58 -16.27
C THR A 177 14.03 4.13 -16.18
N LYS A 178 14.73 3.91 -15.06
CA LYS A 178 16.14 4.30 -14.89
C LYS A 178 17.05 3.62 -15.92
N ARG A 179 16.87 2.33 -16.17
CA ARG A 179 17.62 1.58 -17.20
C ARG A 179 17.37 2.13 -18.61
N SER A 180 16.11 2.39 -18.98
CA SER A 180 15.75 2.96 -20.28
C SER A 180 16.42 4.33 -20.51
N ASN A 181 16.36 5.22 -19.52
CA ASN A 181 16.96 6.55 -19.61
C ASN A 181 18.49 6.51 -19.73
N THR A 182 19.16 5.57 -19.04
CA THR A 182 20.62 5.40 -19.11
C THR A 182 21.06 4.93 -20.50
N VAL A 183 20.31 4.02 -21.12
CA VAL A 183 20.57 3.53 -22.48
C VAL A 183 20.34 4.64 -23.53
N SER A 184 19.29 5.45 -23.37
CA SER A 184 19.01 6.58 -24.27
C SER A 184 20.08 7.66 -24.19
N SER A 185 20.48 8.08 -22.98
CA SER A 185 21.52 9.09 -22.76
C SER A 185 22.91 8.67 -23.29
N SER A 186 23.20 7.37 -23.27
CA SER A 186 24.47 6.83 -23.79
C SER A 186 24.54 6.82 -25.33
N ARG A 187 23.39 6.77 -26.02
CA ARG A 187 23.31 6.81 -27.50
C ARG A 187 23.38 8.22 -28.08
N GLU A 188 23.03 9.25 -27.30
CA GLU A 188 23.00 10.65 -27.74
C GLU A 188 24.32 11.42 -27.56
N ARG A 189 25.38 10.83 -26.99
CA ARG A 189 26.70 11.50 -26.90
C ARG A 189 27.34 11.57 -28.29
N PRO A 190 27.49 12.75 -28.93
CA PRO A 190 28.20 12.86 -30.20
C PRO A 190 29.68 12.64 -29.94
N ASP A 191 30.31 11.79 -30.76
CA ASP A 191 31.75 11.57 -30.76
C ASP A 191 32.46 12.88 -31.14
N LYS A 192 32.92 13.64 -30.14
CA LYS A 192 33.80 14.80 -30.37
C LYS A 192 35.19 14.29 -30.71
N ARG A 193 35.35 13.73 -31.91
CA ARG A 193 36.65 13.39 -32.47
C ARG A 193 36.76 13.85 -33.92
N ASN A 194 37.02 15.15 -34.07
CA ASN A 194 37.62 15.87 -35.22
C ASN A 194 37.29 17.37 -35.01
N THR A 195 38.20 18.34 -35.07
CA THR A 195 39.41 18.50 -35.89
C THR A 195 40.40 19.41 -35.14
N ALA A 196 41.67 19.00 -35.08
CA ALA A 196 42.80 19.92 -34.93
C ALA A 196 43.61 19.81 -36.22
N LEU A 197 43.57 20.88 -37.03
CA LEU A 197 44.57 21.23 -38.02
C LEU A 197 45.41 22.35 -37.41
#